data_AF-A0A4P6A0H5-F1
#
_entry.id   AF-A0A4P6A0H5-F1
#
_cell.length_a   1.000
_cell.length_b   1.000
_cell.length_c   1.000
_cell.angle_alpha   90.00
_cell.angle_beta   90.00
_cell.angle_gamma   90.00
#
_symmetry.space_group_name_H-M   'P 1'
#
loop_
_entity.id
_entity.type
_entity.pdbx_description
1 polymer ?
#
loop_
_entity_poly.entity_id
_entity_poly.type
_entity_poly.pdbx_seq_one_letter_code
_entity_poly.pdbx_strand_id
1 'polypeptide(L)'
;MLRINRENLRNSHETPWLILDLVMLGILFVNLAWLIFDALYATDFVYGLLGTYFPAFLSAYDPVHNNFLLVDLVFIAIFFSEFCFRWVVAIVRKEHLRWYFFPFLHWYDIIGLIPTGPTRLFRFLRIFSILHRLHKFEIIDLNQTAVFRFFAFYYDVFVEELSDRIVVKVLSDAQKDISAGSPLLDDINAQVLAPRRPVITQWMAGVINHLGQSIQSEEHGEVIREHVRKSVGKAVRSNAQVSSLHYLPVIGKTIENTLEESVTDIVTTSLVNLLSDLDAERIDHFISVGMHDYTPTADALDKEVLNVVNECLELVKAHVAQQRWKSHLTEKESAIPTGKPEI
;
A
#
# COMPACT_ATOMS: atom_id res chain seq x y z
N MET A 1 24.75 -9.69 -22.36
CA MET A 1 26.21 -9.96 -22.39
C MET A 1 26.71 -9.83 -20.96
N LEU A 2 27.40 -10.85 -20.44
CA LEU A 2 28.02 -10.79 -19.10
C LEU A 2 29.10 -9.71 -19.11
N ARG A 3 28.88 -8.59 -18.41
CA ARG A 3 29.91 -7.57 -18.19
C ARG A 3 30.78 -8.03 -17.02
N ILE A 4 32.00 -8.45 -17.32
CA ILE A 4 33.00 -8.83 -16.32
C ILE A 4 33.80 -7.58 -15.96
N ASN A 5 33.70 -7.10 -14.72
CA ASN A 5 34.46 -5.94 -14.26
C ASN A 5 35.88 -6.36 -13.83
N ARG A 6 36.87 -6.10 -14.70
CA ARG A 6 38.27 -6.51 -14.50
C ARG A 6 39.02 -5.65 -13.47
N GLU A 7 38.55 -4.45 -13.15
CA GLU A 7 39.21 -3.54 -12.20
C GLU A 7 38.94 -3.93 -10.73
N ASN A 8 37.71 -4.34 -10.41
CA ASN A 8 37.37 -4.86 -9.07
C ASN A 8 38.09 -6.18 -8.74
N LEU A 9 38.40 -6.99 -9.77
CA LEU A 9 39.14 -8.24 -9.64
C LEU A 9 40.59 -8.06 -9.12
N ARG A 10 41.18 -6.87 -9.32
CA ARG A 10 42.59 -6.59 -9.00
C ARG A 10 42.80 -5.83 -7.70
N ASN A 11 41.74 -5.18 -7.17
CA ASN A 11 41.82 -4.29 -6.01
C ASN A 11 41.20 -4.87 -4.73
N SER A 12 40.40 -5.94 -4.81
CA SER A 12 39.84 -6.56 -3.60
C SER A 12 40.85 -7.50 -2.95
N HIS A 13 40.99 -7.43 -1.62
CA HIS A 13 41.72 -8.42 -0.81
C HIS A 13 41.03 -9.82 -0.80
N GLU A 14 40.13 -10.06 -1.76
CA GLU A 14 39.28 -11.24 -1.89
C GLU A 14 39.63 -12.11 -3.10
N THR A 15 40.74 -11.81 -3.79
CA THR A 15 41.24 -12.65 -4.90
C THR A 15 41.35 -14.14 -4.56
N PRO A 16 41.81 -14.55 -3.35
CA PRO A 16 41.84 -15.97 -2.97
C PRO A 16 40.44 -16.60 -2.89
N TRP A 17 39.45 -15.82 -2.42
CA TRP A 17 38.04 -16.25 -2.33
C TRP A 17 37.42 -16.41 -3.70
N LEU A 18 37.76 -15.50 -4.62
CA LEU A 18 37.32 -15.57 -6.01
C LEU A 18 37.89 -16.79 -6.74
N ILE A 19 39.17 -17.10 -6.54
CA ILE A 19 39.80 -18.29 -7.13
C ILE A 19 39.13 -19.55 -6.56
N LEU A 20 38.90 -19.60 -5.25
CA LEU A 20 38.17 -20.69 -4.62
C LEU A 20 36.77 -20.84 -5.26
N ASP A 21 35.99 -19.78 -5.34
CA ASP A 21 34.64 -19.80 -5.93
C ASP A 21 34.67 -20.25 -7.42
N LEU A 22 35.68 -19.84 -8.20
CA LEU A 22 35.86 -20.28 -9.59
C LEU A 22 36.21 -21.77 -9.69
N VAL A 23 37.10 -22.27 -8.83
CA VAL A 23 37.46 -23.69 -8.77
C VAL A 23 36.25 -24.51 -8.37
N MET A 24 35.51 -24.08 -7.34
CA MET A 24 34.29 -24.74 -6.88
C MET A 24 33.21 -24.75 -7.96
N LEU A 25 33.07 -23.66 -8.72
CA LEU A 25 32.18 -23.60 -9.87
C LEU A 25 32.58 -24.60 -10.96
N GLY A 26 33.88 -24.70 -11.28
CA GLY A 26 34.40 -25.67 -12.24
C GLY A 26 34.13 -27.11 -11.81
N ILE A 27 34.40 -27.44 -10.54
CA ILE A 27 34.11 -28.74 -9.95
C ILE A 27 32.61 -29.04 -9.99
N LEU A 28 31.76 -28.04 -9.74
CA LEU A 28 30.30 -28.18 -9.82
C LEU A 28 29.84 -28.47 -11.24
N PHE A 29 30.38 -27.79 -12.25
CA PHE A 29 30.09 -28.07 -13.65
C PHE A 29 30.49 -29.49 -14.04
N VAL A 30 31.67 -29.95 -13.63
CA VAL A 30 32.12 -31.33 -13.87
C VAL A 30 31.20 -32.33 -13.18
N ASN A 31 30.85 -32.11 -11.91
CA ASN A 31 29.93 -32.99 -11.18
C ASN A 31 28.56 -33.07 -11.87
N LEU A 32 28.04 -31.94 -12.31
CA LEU A 32 26.73 -31.87 -12.96
C LEU A 32 26.75 -32.52 -14.35
N ALA A 33 27.78 -32.26 -15.15
CA ALA A 33 27.94 -32.90 -16.45
C ALA A 33 28.06 -34.41 -16.32
N TRP A 34 28.82 -34.91 -15.33
CA TRP A 34 28.94 -36.33 -15.06
C TRP A 34 27.61 -36.92 -14.57
N LEU A 35 26.87 -36.21 -13.72
CA LEU A 35 25.55 -36.66 -13.28
C LEU A 35 24.54 -36.76 -14.43
N ILE A 36 24.53 -35.78 -15.34
CA ILE A 36 23.69 -35.81 -16.55
C ILE A 36 24.10 -36.98 -17.44
N PHE A 37 25.41 -37.18 -17.63
CA PHE A 37 25.93 -38.30 -18.40
C PHE A 37 25.51 -39.64 -17.79
N ASP A 38 25.67 -39.81 -16.48
CA ASP A 38 25.31 -41.04 -15.76
C ASP A 38 23.79 -41.32 -15.81
N ALA A 39 22.98 -40.26 -15.71
CA ALA A 39 21.53 -40.36 -15.87
C ALA A 39 21.12 -40.77 -17.30
N LEU A 40 21.81 -40.25 -18.33
CA LEU A 40 21.62 -40.68 -19.71
C LEU A 40 22.10 -42.11 -19.91
N TYR A 41 23.25 -42.49 -19.35
CA TYR A 41 23.82 -43.83 -19.41
C TYR A 41 22.87 -44.89 -18.83
N ALA A 42 22.18 -44.57 -17.74
CA ALA A 42 21.18 -45.43 -17.09
C ALA A 42 19.94 -45.71 -17.96
N THR A 43 19.75 -44.99 -19.07
CA THR A 43 18.61 -45.19 -19.97
C THR A 43 18.89 -46.35 -20.93
N ASP A 44 17.95 -47.31 -21.03
CA ASP A 44 18.08 -48.52 -21.87
C ASP A 44 18.52 -48.24 -23.31
N PHE A 45 18.00 -47.15 -23.90
CA PHE A 45 18.35 -46.72 -25.25
C PHE A 45 19.84 -46.38 -25.40
N VAL A 46 20.38 -45.54 -24.49
CA VAL A 46 21.78 -45.08 -24.53
C VAL A 46 22.71 -46.24 -24.19
N TYR A 47 22.34 -47.04 -23.18
CA TYR A 47 23.08 -48.23 -22.78
C TYR A 47 23.20 -49.24 -23.95
N GLY A 48 22.10 -49.53 -24.65
CA GLY A 48 22.08 -50.45 -25.79
C GLY A 48 22.90 -49.94 -26.99
N LEU A 49 22.84 -48.63 -27.29
CA LEU A 49 23.67 -48.03 -28.33
C LEU A 49 25.16 -48.09 -27.99
N LEU A 50 25.54 -47.77 -26.76
CA LEU A 50 26.93 -47.86 -26.30
C LEU A 50 27.44 -49.29 -26.30
N GLY A 51 26.62 -50.26 -25.92
CA GLY A 51 26.99 -51.69 -25.99
C GLY A 51 27.23 -52.17 -27.42
N THR A 52 26.49 -51.63 -28.39
CA THR A 52 26.60 -52.01 -29.80
C THR A 52 27.82 -51.39 -30.49
N TYR A 53 28.05 -50.09 -30.29
CA TYR A 53 29.09 -49.34 -31.00
C TYR A 53 30.40 -49.20 -30.21
N PHE A 54 30.35 -49.25 -28.87
CA PHE A 54 31.49 -49.00 -27.97
C PHE A 54 31.55 -50.00 -26.78
N PRO A 55 31.63 -51.32 -27.03
CA PRO A 55 31.59 -52.33 -25.97
C PRO A 55 32.77 -52.23 -24.97
N ALA A 56 33.94 -51.77 -25.43
CA ALA A 56 35.10 -51.54 -24.57
C ALA A 56 34.92 -50.34 -23.62
N PHE A 57 34.11 -49.35 -24.01
CA PHE A 57 33.75 -48.25 -23.12
C PHE A 57 32.74 -48.70 -22.07
N LEU A 58 31.75 -49.50 -22.48
CA LEU A 58 30.72 -50.05 -21.58
C LEU A 58 31.36 -50.86 -20.45
N SER A 59 32.25 -51.80 -20.78
CA SER A 59 32.94 -52.61 -19.77
C SER A 59 33.85 -51.81 -18.82
N ALA A 60 34.37 -50.68 -19.29
CA ALA A 60 35.18 -49.77 -18.47
C ALA A 60 34.33 -48.88 -17.56
N TYR A 61 33.15 -48.43 -18.01
CA TYR A 61 32.29 -47.50 -17.28
C TYR A 61 31.28 -48.20 -16.36
N ASP A 62 30.84 -49.43 -16.65
CA ASP A 62 29.89 -50.17 -15.80
C ASP A 62 30.28 -50.25 -14.32
N PRO A 63 31.56 -50.51 -13.94
CA PRO A 63 31.96 -50.50 -12.54
C PRO A 63 31.80 -49.12 -11.88
N VAL A 64 32.00 -48.05 -12.65
CA VAL A 64 31.88 -46.66 -12.20
C VAL A 64 30.40 -46.30 -12.03
N HIS A 65 29.55 -46.66 -12.99
CA HIS A 65 28.10 -46.45 -12.93
C HIS A 65 27.48 -47.15 -11.72
N ASN A 66 27.81 -48.44 -11.52
CA ASN A 66 27.30 -49.22 -10.38
C ASN A 66 27.72 -48.63 -9.02
N ASN A 67 28.87 -47.96 -8.96
CA ASN A 67 29.40 -47.32 -7.76
C ASN A 67 29.33 -45.79 -7.84
N PHE A 68 28.43 -45.23 -8.65
CA PHE A 68 28.38 -43.79 -8.89
C PHE A 68 28.17 -43.00 -7.61
N LEU A 69 27.47 -43.56 -6.62
CA LEU A 69 27.32 -42.97 -5.29
C LEU A 69 28.66 -42.69 -4.60
N LEU A 70 29.66 -43.56 -4.76
CA LEU A 70 30.99 -43.35 -4.15
C LEU A 70 31.75 -42.21 -4.83
N VAL A 71 31.72 -42.18 -6.16
CA VAL A 71 32.32 -41.09 -6.95
C VAL A 71 31.67 -39.76 -6.56
N ASP A 72 30.36 -39.80 -6.43
CA ASP A 72 29.56 -38.66 -6.05
C ASP A 72 29.84 -38.15 -4.63
N LEU A 73 30.05 -39.06 -3.68
CA LEU A 73 30.42 -38.74 -2.31
C LEU A 73 31.74 -37.97 -2.24
N VAL A 74 32.67 -38.19 -3.17
CA VAL A 74 33.92 -37.41 -3.26
C VAL A 74 33.62 -35.94 -3.56
N PHE A 75 32.74 -35.67 -4.53
CA PHE A 75 32.32 -34.30 -4.83
C PHE A 75 31.62 -33.67 -3.62
N ILE A 76 30.70 -34.40 -2.99
CA ILE A 76 30.01 -33.93 -1.78
C ILE A 76 31.02 -33.60 -0.67
N ALA A 77 32.03 -34.44 -0.46
CA ALA A 77 33.08 -34.22 0.52
C ALA A 77 33.88 -32.94 0.23
N ILE A 78 34.22 -32.67 -1.04
CA ILE A 78 34.90 -31.44 -1.45
C ILE A 78 34.02 -30.22 -1.12
N PHE A 79 32.75 -30.23 -1.53
CA PHE A 79 31.82 -29.13 -1.28
C PHE A 79 31.53 -28.93 0.21
N PHE A 80 31.42 -30.02 0.97
CA PHE A 80 31.20 -29.94 2.42
C PHE A 80 32.42 -29.37 3.14
N SER A 81 33.62 -29.78 2.72
CA SER A 81 34.87 -29.27 3.26
C SER A 81 35.02 -27.77 3.00
N GLU A 82 34.68 -27.32 1.79
CA GLU A 82 34.62 -25.89 1.47
C GLU A 82 33.62 -25.16 2.37
N PHE A 83 32.39 -25.67 2.47
CA PHE A 83 31.36 -25.07 3.32
C PHE A 83 31.82 -24.93 4.79
N CYS A 84 32.39 -25.99 5.36
CA CYS A 84 32.96 -25.98 6.71
C CYS A 84 34.10 -24.97 6.84
N PHE A 85 35.00 -24.90 5.85
CA PHE A 85 36.09 -23.93 5.85
C PHE A 85 35.56 -22.49 5.87
N ARG A 86 34.57 -22.16 5.04
CA ARG A 86 33.95 -20.81 5.02
C ARG A 86 33.24 -20.50 6.30
N TRP A 87 32.55 -21.49 6.87
CA TRP A 87 31.87 -21.33 8.13
C TRP A 87 32.86 -20.99 9.27
N VAL A 88 33.98 -21.71 9.35
CA VAL A 88 35.05 -21.42 10.32
C VAL A 88 35.60 -20.01 10.11
N VAL A 89 35.87 -19.61 8.86
CA VAL A 89 36.33 -18.25 8.56
C VAL A 89 35.32 -17.19 9.00
N ALA A 90 34.03 -17.37 8.72
CA ALA A 90 32.98 -16.43 9.09
C ALA A 90 32.86 -16.26 10.62
N ILE A 91 33.10 -17.35 11.38
CA ILE A 91 33.18 -17.32 12.84
C ILE A 91 34.39 -16.50 13.30
N VAL A 92 35.58 -16.76 12.72
CA VAL A 92 36.83 -16.05 13.08
C VAL A 92 36.74 -14.56 12.75
N ARG A 93 36.14 -14.21 11.60
CA ARG A 93 35.96 -12.83 11.13
C ARG A 93 34.78 -12.10 11.78
N LYS A 94 33.97 -12.79 12.59
CA LYS A 94 32.74 -12.26 13.23
C LYS A 94 31.80 -11.59 12.23
N GLU A 95 31.65 -12.18 11.04
CA GLU A 95 30.77 -11.66 9.99
C GLU A 95 29.29 -11.66 10.38
N HIS A 96 28.91 -12.52 11.33
CA HIS A 96 27.57 -12.64 11.85
C HIS A 96 27.55 -12.55 13.38
N LEU A 97 26.44 -12.02 13.92
CA LEU A 97 26.21 -11.89 15.35
C LEU A 97 26.32 -13.21 16.11
N ARG A 98 26.00 -14.34 15.45
CA ARG A 98 26.03 -15.69 16.03
C ARG A 98 26.57 -16.68 14.99
N TRP A 99 27.36 -17.65 15.44
CA TRP A 99 28.03 -18.64 14.58
C TRP A 99 27.05 -19.44 13.69
N TYR A 100 25.86 -19.75 14.20
CA TYR A 100 24.87 -20.54 13.48
C TYR A 100 24.13 -19.74 12.39
N PHE A 101 24.23 -18.41 12.32
CA PHE A 101 23.59 -17.66 11.23
C PHE A 101 24.16 -18.02 9.87
N PHE A 102 25.45 -18.34 9.80
CA PHE A 102 26.10 -18.72 8.54
C PHE A 102 25.40 -19.89 7.83
N PRO A 103 25.19 -21.06 8.46
CA PRO A 103 24.49 -22.18 7.81
C PRO A 103 23.02 -21.89 7.49
N PHE A 104 22.31 -21.05 8.25
CA PHE A 104 20.94 -20.66 7.92
C PHE A 104 20.87 -19.75 6.69
N LEU A 105 21.79 -18.81 6.55
CA LEU A 105 21.86 -17.94 5.36
C LEU A 105 22.29 -18.72 4.11
N HIS A 106 23.09 -19.76 4.29
CA HIS A 106 23.62 -20.62 3.22
C HIS A 106 22.90 -21.98 3.16
N TRP A 107 21.63 -22.03 3.54
CA TRP A 107 20.84 -23.26 3.58
C TRP A 107 20.81 -24.00 2.22
N TYR A 108 20.86 -23.25 1.11
CA TYR A 108 20.94 -23.79 -0.24
C TYR A 108 22.19 -24.67 -0.47
N ASP A 109 23.32 -24.33 0.16
CA ASP A 109 24.58 -25.09 0.03
C ASP A 109 24.51 -26.40 0.82
N ILE A 110 23.76 -26.39 1.94
CA ILE A 110 23.51 -27.55 2.79
C ILE A 110 22.55 -28.53 2.12
N ILE A 111 21.43 -28.05 1.59
CA ILE A 111 20.47 -28.92 0.89
C ILE A 111 21.10 -29.54 -0.36
N GLY A 112 22.00 -28.81 -1.04
CA GLY A 112 22.76 -29.33 -2.17
C GLY A 112 23.77 -30.44 -1.83
N LEU A 113 24.02 -30.76 -0.55
CA LEU A 113 24.92 -31.85 -0.11
C LEU A 113 24.25 -33.22 -0.03
N ILE A 114 22.92 -33.29 -0.10
CA ILE A 114 22.22 -34.53 0.21
C ILE A 114 22.48 -35.56 -0.92
N PRO A 115 22.99 -36.78 -0.62
CA PRO A 115 23.38 -37.76 -1.63
C PRO A 115 22.21 -38.60 -2.18
N THR A 116 20.97 -38.38 -1.73
CA THR A 116 19.85 -39.29 -2.03
C THR A 116 19.28 -39.06 -3.43
N GLY A 117 18.81 -40.13 -4.09
CA GLY A 117 18.38 -40.13 -5.49
C GLY A 117 17.50 -38.94 -5.92
N PRO A 118 16.35 -38.68 -5.26
CA PRO A 118 15.48 -37.55 -5.61
C PRO A 118 16.10 -36.18 -5.36
N THR A 119 17.02 -36.08 -4.40
CA THR A 119 17.67 -34.82 -4.01
C THR A 119 18.84 -34.43 -4.91
N ARG A 120 19.20 -35.28 -5.89
CA ARG A 120 20.21 -34.97 -6.92
C ARG A 120 19.91 -33.65 -7.65
N LEU A 121 18.62 -33.33 -7.85
CA LEU A 121 18.17 -32.07 -8.45
C LEU A 121 18.49 -30.83 -7.59
N PHE A 122 18.66 -30.97 -6.27
CA PHE A 122 18.99 -29.84 -5.41
C PHE A 122 20.42 -29.34 -5.60
N ARG A 123 21.29 -30.06 -6.32
CA ARG A 123 22.62 -29.57 -6.67
C ARG A 123 22.59 -28.38 -7.61
N PHE A 124 21.53 -28.26 -8.41
CA PHE A 124 21.33 -27.07 -9.22
C PHE A 124 21.13 -25.82 -8.35
N LEU A 125 20.67 -25.94 -7.09
CA LEU A 125 20.60 -24.82 -6.15
C LEU A 125 21.99 -24.24 -5.83
N ARG A 126 23.05 -25.05 -5.91
CA ARG A 126 24.43 -24.58 -5.73
C ARG A 126 24.93 -23.72 -6.88
N ILE A 127 24.37 -23.91 -8.08
CA ILE A 127 24.65 -22.97 -9.18
C ILE A 127 24.10 -21.60 -8.81
N PHE A 128 22.86 -21.54 -8.32
CA PHE A 128 22.25 -20.29 -7.86
C PHE A 128 23.03 -19.65 -6.72
N SER A 129 23.45 -20.44 -5.74
CA SER A 129 24.32 -20.05 -4.62
C SER A 129 25.61 -19.36 -5.07
N ILE A 130 26.38 -20.01 -5.94
CA ILE A 130 27.65 -19.50 -6.44
C ILE A 130 27.41 -18.28 -7.33
N LEU A 131 26.41 -18.31 -8.21
CA LEU A 131 26.03 -17.15 -9.03
C LEU A 131 25.66 -15.93 -8.17
N HIS A 132 24.85 -16.13 -7.12
CA HIS A 132 24.48 -15.09 -6.18
C HIS A 132 25.70 -14.49 -5.46
N ARG A 133 26.64 -15.34 -5.02
CA ARG A 133 27.91 -14.85 -4.45
C ARG A 133 28.75 -14.06 -5.46
N LEU A 134 28.92 -14.56 -6.69
CA LEU A 134 29.66 -13.84 -7.73
C LEU A 134 29.02 -12.49 -8.08
N HIS A 135 27.70 -12.39 -7.98
CA HIS A 135 26.98 -11.13 -8.11
C HIS A 135 27.23 -10.18 -6.95
N LYS A 136 27.14 -10.69 -5.70
CA LYS A 136 27.43 -9.92 -4.48
C LYS A 136 28.84 -9.33 -4.45
N PHE A 137 29.82 -10.03 -5.03
CA PHE A 137 31.20 -9.55 -5.14
C PHE A 137 31.43 -8.63 -6.36
N GLU A 138 30.38 -8.18 -7.05
CA GLU A 138 30.41 -7.30 -8.23
C GLU A 138 31.26 -7.81 -9.41
N ILE A 139 31.53 -9.11 -9.47
CA ILE A 139 32.33 -9.73 -10.54
C ILE A 139 31.47 -9.92 -11.79
N ILE A 140 30.19 -10.28 -11.57
CA ILE A 140 29.18 -10.49 -12.60
C ILE A 140 27.95 -9.64 -12.27
N ASP A 141 27.62 -8.70 -13.15
CA ASP A 141 26.35 -7.98 -13.06
C ASP A 141 25.21 -8.86 -13.62
N LEU A 142 24.55 -9.61 -12.73
CA LEU A 142 23.38 -10.43 -13.09
C LEU A 142 22.15 -9.57 -13.36
N ASN A 143 22.08 -8.32 -12.86
CA ASN A 143 20.92 -7.44 -12.99
C ASN A 143 20.59 -7.11 -14.44
N GLN A 144 21.57 -7.16 -15.34
CA GLN A 144 21.39 -6.91 -16.77
C GLN A 144 20.98 -8.16 -17.57
N THR A 145 20.99 -9.33 -16.95
CA THR A 145 20.66 -10.60 -17.62
C THR A 145 19.15 -10.71 -17.82
N ALA A 146 18.71 -11.24 -18.98
CA ALA A 146 17.30 -11.39 -19.30
C ALA A 146 16.53 -12.23 -18.27
N VAL A 147 17.16 -13.29 -17.76
CA VAL A 147 16.59 -14.19 -16.74
C VAL A 147 16.36 -13.45 -15.41
N PHE A 148 17.34 -12.67 -14.95
CA PHE A 148 17.18 -11.93 -13.69
C PHE A 148 16.10 -10.85 -13.80
N ARG A 149 16.09 -10.09 -14.91
CA ARG A 149 15.03 -9.09 -15.16
C ARG A 149 13.64 -9.70 -15.24
N PHE A 150 13.52 -10.93 -15.77
CA PHE A 150 12.27 -11.68 -15.75
C PHE A 150 11.85 -11.97 -14.30
N PHE A 151 12.68 -12.64 -13.50
CA PHE A 151 12.31 -12.97 -12.11
C PHE A 151 12.07 -11.74 -11.24
N ALA A 152 12.88 -10.69 -11.36
CA ALA A 152 12.69 -9.43 -10.64
C ALA A 152 11.33 -8.80 -10.96
N PHE A 153 10.96 -8.73 -12.24
CA PHE A 153 9.65 -8.23 -12.63
C PHE A 153 8.49 -9.03 -12.01
N TYR A 154 8.52 -10.36 -12.09
CA TYR A 154 7.45 -11.18 -11.50
C TYR A 154 7.42 -11.12 -9.97
N TYR A 155 8.59 -10.97 -9.32
CA TYR A 155 8.67 -10.75 -7.89
C TYR A 155 8.03 -9.43 -7.49
N ASP A 156 8.36 -8.33 -8.17
CA ASP A 156 7.79 -7.01 -7.92
C ASP A 156 6.28 -7.02 -8.13
N VAL A 157 5.80 -7.63 -9.22
CA VAL A 157 4.35 -7.84 -9.47
C VAL A 157 3.69 -8.63 -8.34
N PHE A 158 4.33 -9.72 -7.89
CA PHE A 158 3.77 -10.55 -6.82
C PHE A 158 3.69 -9.79 -5.48
N VAL A 159 4.75 -9.06 -5.12
CA VAL A 159 4.80 -8.26 -3.89
C VAL A 159 3.77 -7.13 -3.94
N GLU A 160 3.61 -6.49 -5.09
CA GLU A 160 2.57 -5.47 -5.32
C GLU A 160 1.17 -6.06 -5.11
N GLU A 161 0.82 -7.15 -5.80
CA GLU A 161 -0.50 -7.81 -5.67
C GLU A 161 -0.79 -8.27 -4.23
N LEU A 162 0.24 -8.80 -3.55
CA LEU A 162 0.12 -9.19 -2.14
C LEU A 162 -0.11 -7.97 -1.25
N SER A 163 0.67 -6.91 -1.44
CA SER A 163 0.58 -5.66 -0.69
C SER A 163 -0.78 -5.01 -0.87
N ASP A 164 -1.26 -4.86 -2.10
CA ASP A 164 -2.56 -4.26 -2.41
C ASP A 164 -3.69 -5.04 -1.74
N ARG A 165 -3.64 -6.38 -1.81
CA ARG A 165 -4.64 -7.24 -1.15
C ARG A 165 -4.60 -7.13 0.37
N ILE A 166 -3.41 -7.05 0.97
CA ILE A 166 -3.26 -6.85 2.41
C ILE A 166 -3.84 -5.51 2.82
N VAL A 167 -3.53 -4.42 2.11
CA VAL A 167 -4.04 -3.08 2.41
C VAL A 167 -5.57 -3.05 2.29
N VAL A 168 -6.13 -3.58 1.20
CA VAL A 168 -7.58 -3.68 1.02
C VAL A 168 -8.24 -4.47 2.15
N LYS A 169 -7.62 -5.58 2.58
CA LYS A 169 -8.12 -6.39 3.69
C LYS A 169 -8.09 -5.61 5.01
N VAL A 170 -6.97 -4.97 5.35
CA VAL A 170 -6.82 -4.20 6.59
C VAL A 170 -7.81 -3.04 6.63
N LEU A 171 -8.01 -2.33 5.52
CA LEU A 171 -9.02 -1.26 5.43
C LEU A 171 -10.45 -1.81 5.57
N SER A 172 -10.74 -2.99 5.00
CA SER A 172 -12.05 -3.63 5.13
C SER A 172 -12.30 -4.13 6.56
N ASP A 173 -11.28 -4.67 7.22
CA ASP A 173 -11.35 -5.08 8.63
C ASP A 173 -11.59 -3.84 9.51
N ALA A 174 -10.91 -2.72 9.25
CA ALA A 174 -11.14 -1.46 9.95
C ALA A 174 -12.58 -0.91 9.75
N GLN A 175 -13.13 -0.94 8.54
CA GLN A 175 -14.53 -0.56 8.29
C GLN A 175 -15.51 -1.44 9.06
N LYS A 176 -15.23 -2.76 9.12
CA LYS A 176 -16.06 -3.71 9.86
C LYS A 176 -16.06 -3.41 11.35
N ASP A 177 -14.89 -3.09 11.92
CA ASP A 177 -14.75 -2.72 13.32
C ASP A 177 -15.49 -1.40 13.62
N ILE A 178 -15.35 -0.38 12.76
CA ILE A 178 -16.10 0.89 12.88
C ILE A 178 -17.62 0.64 12.84
N SER A 179 -18.09 -0.18 11.90
CA SER A 179 -19.51 -0.50 11.72
C SER A 179 -20.10 -1.34 12.87
N ALA A 180 -19.26 -2.01 13.65
CA ALA A 180 -19.67 -2.82 14.80
C ALA A 180 -19.82 -2.02 16.11
N GLY A 181 -19.64 -0.69 16.08
CA GLY A 181 -19.73 0.17 17.27
C GLY A 181 -18.43 0.27 18.05
N SER A 182 -17.29 0.33 17.35
CA SER A 182 -15.95 0.39 17.95
C SER A 182 -15.70 1.68 18.76
N PRO A 183 -14.84 1.63 19.81
CA PRO A 183 -14.31 2.80 20.52
C PRO A 183 -13.69 3.88 19.61
N LEU A 184 -13.39 3.55 18.36
CA LEU A 184 -12.93 4.48 17.34
C LEU A 184 -13.86 5.68 17.14
N LEU A 185 -15.18 5.52 17.27
CA LEU A 185 -16.11 6.67 17.15
C LEU A 185 -15.93 7.65 18.32
N ASP A 186 -15.82 7.12 19.54
CA ASP A 186 -15.55 7.92 20.73
C ASP A 186 -14.20 8.62 20.62
N ASP A 187 -13.19 7.92 20.12
CA ASP A 187 -11.86 8.48 19.86
C ASP A 187 -11.87 9.55 18.75
N ILE A 188 -12.64 9.37 17.66
CA ILE A 188 -12.79 10.40 16.62
C ILE A 188 -13.44 11.65 17.22
N ASN A 189 -14.48 11.48 18.03
CA ASN A 189 -15.15 12.62 18.66
C ASN A 189 -14.22 13.34 19.64
N ALA A 190 -13.54 12.59 20.52
CA ALA A 190 -12.69 13.16 21.57
C ALA A 190 -11.34 13.69 21.06
N GLN A 191 -10.72 13.00 20.10
CA GLN A 191 -9.35 13.30 19.65
C GLN A 191 -9.30 14.09 18.33
N VAL A 192 -10.34 14.02 17.48
CA VAL A 192 -10.36 14.71 16.18
C VAL A 192 -11.33 15.87 16.17
N LEU A 193 -12.58 15.67 16.59
CA LEU A 193 -13.63 16.70 16.52
C LEU A 193 -13.52 17.72 17.67
N ALA A 194 -13.36 17.26 18.91
CA ALA A 194 -13.32 18.14 20.08
C ALA A 194 -12.19 19.19 20.01
N PRO A 195 -10.94 18.87 19.61
CA PRO A 195 -9.87 19.86 19.48
C PRO A 195 -10.13 20.88 18.36
N ARG A 196 -10.97 20.54 17.38
CA ARG A 196 -11.30 21.40 16.23
C ARG A 196 -12.54 22.28 16.48
N ARG A 197 -13.22 22.13 17.62
CA ARG A 197 -14.38 22.97 17.99
C ARG A 197 -14.16 24.48 17.81
N PRO A 198 -13.02 25.08 18.22
CA PRO A 198 -12.79 26.51 18.03
C PRO A 198 -12.80 26.93 16.56
N VAL A 199 -12.28 26.09 15.67
CA VAL A 199 -12.24 26.36 14.23
C VAL A 199 -13.64 26.24 13.62
N ILE A 200 -14.40 25.22 14.04
CA ILE A 200 -15.78 25.00 13.57
C ILE A 200 -16.68 26.15 14.02
N THR A 201 -16.62 26.56 15.29
CA THR A 201 -17.41 27.67 15.83
C THR A 201 -17.06 28.99 15.16
N GLN A 202 -15.78 29.25 14.91
CA GLN A 202 -15.35 30.43 14.15
C GLN A 202 -15.86 30.42 12.69
N TRP A 203 -15.80 29.27 12.02
CA TRP A 203 -16.36 29.12 10.68
C TRP A 203 -17.87 29.37 10.68
N MET A 204 -18.62 28.80 11.63
CA MET A 204 -20.07 29.02 11.75
C MET A 204 -20.39 30.49 12.05
N ALA A 205 -19.61 31.17 12.89
CA ALA A 205 -19.74 32.61 13.12
C ALA A 205 -19.59 33.39 11.81
N GLY A 206 -18.62 33.03 10.97
CA GLY A 206 -18.44 33.60 9.64
C GLY A 206 -19.66 33.40 8.75
N VAL A 207 -20.21 32.18 8.71
CA VAL A 207 -21.41 31.86 7.91
C VAL A 207 -22.62 32.67 8.38
N ILE A 208 -22.88 32.73 9.70
CA ILE A 208 -24.04 33.44 10.26
C ILE A 208 -23.93 34.96 10.05
N ASN A 209 -22.74 35.53 10.24
CA ASN A 209 -22.50 36.94 9.96
C ASN A 209 -22.72 37.27 8.48
N HIS A 210 -22.25 36.40 7.59
CA HIS A 210 -22.48 36.57 6.16
C HIS A 210 -23.97 36.49 5.81
N LEU A 211 -24.74 35.59 6.46
CA LEU A 211 -26.20 35.53 6.30
C LEU A 211 -26.88 36.82 6.78
N GLY A 212 -26.47 37.37 7.93
CA GLY A 212 -26.95 38.66 8.44
C GLY A 212 -26.75 39.81 7.45
N GLN A 213 -25.58 39.88 6.83
CA GLN A 213 -25.26 40.85 5.79
C GLN A 213 -26.05 40.61 4.50
N SER A 214 -26.27 39.35 4.12
CA SER A 214 -27.02 39.00 2.91
C SER A 214 -28.51 39.41 2.99
N ILE A 215 -29.09 39.46 4.19
CA ILE A 215 -30.46 39.95 4.43
C ILE A 215 -30.58 41.46 4.14
N GLN A 216 -29.49 42.23 4.31
CA GLN A 216 -29.47 43.65 3.95
C GLN A 216 -29.29 43.88 2.44
N SER A 217 -28.85 42.86 1.68
CA SER A 217 -28.63 43.01 0.25
C SER A 217 -29.97 43.10 -0.51
N GLU A 218 -30.07 44.02 -1.48
CA GLU A 218 -31.27 44.17 -2.31
C GLU A 218 -31.57 42.93 -3.17
N GLU A 219 -30.55 42.15 -3.54
CA GLU A 219 -30.69 41.00 -4.43
C GLU A 219 -31.17 39.72 -3.71
N HIS A 220 -30.73 39.48 -2.47
CA HIS A 220 -30.99 38.23 -1.74
C HIS A 220 -31.88 38.40 -0.50
N GLY A 221 -32.01 39.64 0.01
CA GLY A 221 -32.77 39.94 1.23
C GLY A 221 -34.28 40.02 1.06
N GLU A 222 -34.77 40.18 -0.18
CA GLU A 222 -36.20 40.40 -0.47
C GLU A 222 -37.08 39.25 0.04
N VAL A 223 -36.63 38.00 -0.10
CA VAL A 223 -37.39 36.81 0.32
C VAL A 223 -37.61 36.82 1.84
N ILE A 224 -36.58 37.16 2.61
CA ILE A 224 -36.65 37.19 4.07
C ILE A 224 -37.46 38.39 4.54
N ARG A 225 -37.24 39.57 3.96
CA ARG A 225 -38.01 40.79 4.30
C ARG A 225 -39.50 40.61 4.00
N GLU A 226 -39.84 40.01 2.86
CA GLU A 226 -41.23 39.70 2.49
C GLU A 226 -41.86 38.67 3.44
N HIS A 227 -41.09 37.67 3.88
CA HIS A 227 -41.57 36.70 4.87
C HIS A 227 -41.82 37.34 6.24
N VAL A 228 -40.91 38.21 6.70
CA VAL A 228 -41.07 38.99 7.94
C VAL A 228 -42.29 39.90 7.82
N ARG A 229 -42.44 40.63 6.70
CA ARG A 229 -43.59 41.51 6.45
C ARG A 229 -44.92 40.77 6.53
N LYS A 230 -45.04 39.61 5.87
CA LYS A 230 -46.25 38.77 5.96
C LYS A 230 -46.52 38.29 7.38
N SER A 231 -45.48 37.88 8.10
CA SER A 231 -45.61 37.38 9.48
C SER A 231 -46.00 38.49 10.45
N VAL A 232 -45.37 39.65 10.35
CA VAL A 232 -45.68 40.85 11.14
C VAL A 232 -47.08 41.35 10.81
N GLY A 233 -47.45 41.48 9.53
CA GLY A 233 -48.81 41.89 9.13
C GLY A 233 -49.89 40.95 9.67
N LYS A 234 -49.64 39.63 9.64
CA LYS A 234 -50.54 38.65 10.26
C LYS A 234 -50.65 38.83 11.78
N ALA A 235 -49.51 39.03 12.46
CA ALA A 235 -49.47 39.23 13.90
C ALA A 235 -50.18 40.52 14.34
N VAL A 236 -49.91 41.63 13.64
CA VAL A 236 -50.52 42.95 13.86
C VAL A 236 -52.04 42.89 13.65
N ARG A 237 -52.51 42.25 12.57
CA ARG A 237 -53.96 42.07 12.31
C ARG A 237 -54.66 41.16 13.30
N SER A 238 -53.95 40.15 13.82
CA SER A 238 -54.48 39.20 14.81
C SER A 238 -54.49 39.75 16.24
N ASN A 239 -53.85 40.89 16.49
CA ASN A 239 -53.79 41.51 17.80
C ASN A 239 -55.11 42.22 18.14
N ALA A 240 -55.69 41.92 19.30
CA ALA A 240 -57.01 42.43 19.70
C ALA A 240 -57.07 43.96 19.82
N GLN A 241 -55.99 44.59 20.29
CA GLN A 241 -55.88 46.04 20.43
C GLN A 241 -55.75 46.72 19.07
N VAL A 242 -54.99 46.15 18.15
CA VAL A 242 -54.84 46.70 16.78
C VAL A 242 -56.09 46.48 15.94
N SER A 243 -56.71 45.31 16.05
CA SER A 243 -57.97 44.99 15.35
C SER A 243 -59.10 45.96 15.74
N SER A 244 -59.10 46.45 16.98
CA SER A 244 -60.08 47.45 17.45
C SER A 244 -59.91 48.85 16.82
N LEU A 245 -58.75 49.18 16.25
CA LEU A 245 -58.55 50.46 15.54
C LEU A 245 -59.33 50.51 14.22
N HIS A 246 -59.79 49.37 13.70
CA HIS A 246 -60.59 49.29 12.47
C HIS A 246 -61.99 49.94 12.63
N TYR A 247 -62.44 50.21 13.87
CA TYR A 247 -63.69 50.93 14.17
C TYR A 247 -63.59 52.45 13.95
N LEU A 248 -62.39 53.01 13.75
CA LEU A 248 -62.19 54.42 13.39
C LEU A 248 -62.11 54.56 11.86
N PRO A 249 -63.15 55.09 11.19
CA PRO A 249 -63.14 55.23 9.73
C PRO A 249 -62.01 56.18 9.29
N VAL A 250 -61.38 55.85 8.17
CA VAL A 250 -60.24 56.56 7.53
C VAL A 250 -58.90 56.44 8.28
N ILE A 251 -58.88 56.55 9.61
CA ILE A 251 -57.62 56.59 10.39
C ILE A 251 -57.10 55.18 10.72
N GLY A 252 -57.99 54.21 10.98
CA GLY A 252 -57.61 52.87 11.43
C GLY A 252 -56.69 52.10 10.48
N LYS A 253 -56.99 52.11 9.17
CA LYS A 253 -56.17 51.42 8.15
C LYS A 253 -54.79 52.05 7.98
N THR A 254 -54.69 53.37 8.14
CA THR A 254 -53.41 54.09 8.05
C THR A 254 -52.52 53.71 9.24
N ILE A 255 -53.09 53.67 10.46
CA ILE A 255 -52.37 53.23 11.66
C ILE A 255 -51.92 51.78 11.55
N GLU A 256 -52.79 50.88 11.06
CA GLU A 256 -52.46 49.46 10.84
C GLU A 256 -51.29 49.29 9.86
N ASN A 257 -51.34 49.95 8.70
CA ASN A 257 -50.30 49.86 7.68
C ASN A 257 -48.98 50.46 8.19
N THR A 258 -49.01 51.62 8.86
CA THR A 258 -47.80 52.24 9.43
C THR A 258 -47.21 51.38 10.54
N LEU A 259 -48.02 50.73 11.37
CA LEU A 259 -47.55 49.76 12.37
C LEU A 259 -46.94 48.53 11.71
N GLU A 260 -47.60 47.96 10.70
CA GLU A 260 -47.09 46.80 9.96
C GLU A 260 -45.72 47.10 9.34
N GLU A 261 -45.57 48.24 8.67
CA GLU A 261 -44.32 48.65 8.02
C GLU A 261 -43.22 48.97 9.05
N SER A 262 -43.54 49.75 10.09
CA SER A 262 -42.57 50.11 11.12
C SER A 262 -42.09 48.90 11.92
N VAL A 263 -42.99 47.99 12.31
CA VAL A 263 -42.63 46.78 13.05
C VAL A 263 -41.87 45.81 12.15
N THR A 264 -42.21 45.73 10.86
CA THR A 264 -41.45 44.92 9.89
C THR A 264 -40.01 45.39 9.83
N ASP A 265 -39.78 46.70 9.63
CA ASP A 265 -38.42 47.24 9.57
C ASP A 265 -37.66 47.09 10.89
N ILE A 266 -38.32 47.26 12.04
CA ILE A 266 -37.71 47.02 13.36
C ILE A 266 -37.31 45.55 13.52
N VAL A 267 -38.19 44.61 13.17
CA VAL A 267 -37.92 43.17 13.30
C VAL A 267 -36.84 42.74 12.32
N THR A 268 -36.88 43.17 11.06
CA THR A 268 -35.84 42.88 10.06
C THR A 268 -34.50 43.43 10.51
N THR A 269 -34.43 44.67 10.97
CA THR A 269 -33.19 45.28 11.49
C THR A 269 -32.69 44.56 12.74
N SER A 270 -33.58 44.20 13.66
CA SER A 270 -33.23 43.43 14.85
C SER A 270 -32.67 42.06 14.48
N LEU A 271 -33.22 41.40 13.47
CA LEU A 271 -32.78 40.07 13.01
C LEU A 271 -31.40 40.17 12.34
N VAL A 272 -31.19 41.20 11.55
CA VAL A 272 -29.89 41.53 10.95
C VAL A 272 -28.84 41.80 12.03
N ASN A 273 -29.14 42.63 13.03
CA ASN A 273 -28.20 42.94 14.10
C ASN A 273 -27.89 41.69 14.93
N LEU A 274 -28.90 40.88 15.26
CA LEU A 274 -28.69 39.61 15.94
C LEU A 274 -27.78 38.67 15.17
N LEU A 275 -27.94 38.55 13.85
CA LEU A 275 -27.10 37.67 13.03
C LEU A 275 -25.71 38.23 12.77
N SER A 276 -25.55 39.56 12.75
CA SER A 276 -24.26 40.24 12.48
C SER A 276 -23.41 40.46 13.73
N ASP A 277 -24.01 40.37 14.92
CA ASP A 277 -23.33 40.49 16.22
C ASP A 277 -23.00 39.11 16.84
N LEU A 278 -23.27 38.01 16.12
CA LEU A 278 -22.91 36.67 16.57
C LEU A 278 -21.43 36.40 16.32
N ASP A 279 -20.66 36.41 17.41
CA ASP A 279 -19.26 36.01 17.44
C ASP A 279 -19.10 34.52 17.81
N ALA A 280 -17.87 34.02 17.65
CA ALA A 280 -17.56 32.62 17.94
C ALA A 280 -17.83 32.25 19.41
N GLU A 281 -17.67 33.19 20.34
CA GLU A 281 -17.86 32.97 21.78
C GLU A 281 -19.35 32.83 22.15
N ARG A 282 -20.22 33.65 21.58
CA ARG A 282 -21.69 33.53 21.76
C ARG A 282 -22.23 32.26 21.11
N ILE A 283 -21.69 31.87 19.96
CA ILE A 283 -22.07 30.62 19.29
C ILE A 283 -21.63 29.41 20.11
N ASP A 284 -20.39 29.39 20.61
CA ASP A 284 -19.90 28.31 21.48
C ASP A 284 -20.74 28.21 22.77
N HIS A 285 -21.02 29.35 23.40
CA HIS A 285 -21.92 29.41 24.56
C HIS A 285 -23.33 28.88 24.22
N PHE A 286 -23.92 29.31 23.11
CA PHE A 286 -25.25 28.86 22.67
C PHE A 286 -25.28 27.36 22.37
N ILE A 287 -24.25 26.82 21.74
CA ILE A 287 -24.11 25.37 21.49
C ILE A 287 -23.94 24.63 22.80
N SER A 288 -23.07 25.11 23.71
CA SER A 288 -22.80 24.42 24.97
C SER A 288 -24.03 24.35 25.89
N VAL A 289 -24.86 25.39 25.89
CA VAL A 289 -26.11 25.46 26.67
C VAL A 289 -27.24 24.73 25.94
N GLY A 290 -27.38 24.93 24.62
CA GLY A 290 -28.42 24.30 23.81
C GLY A 290 -28.24 22.78 23.65
N MET A 291 -26.99 22.30 23.64
CA MET A 291 -26.68 20.87 23.54
C MET A 291 -26.65 20.16 24.91
N HIS A 292 -26.75 20.89 26.03
CA HIS A 292 -26.80 20.28 27.36
C HIS A 292 -28.11 19.50 27.59
N ASP A 293 -29.22 20.00 27.02
CA ASP A 293 -30.57 19.41 27.13
C ASP A 293 -31.03 18.73 25.83
N TYR A 294 -30.29 18.91 24.73
CA TYR A 294 -30.56 18.26 23.45
C TYR A 294 -29.87 16.90 23.44
N THR A 295 -30.63 15.84 23.76
CA THR A 295 -30.31 14.47 23.33
C THR A 295 -31.07 14.19 22.04
N PRO A 296 -30.61 14.64 20.86
CA PRO A 296 -31.13 14.11 19.61
C PRO A 296 -30.68 12.66 19.49
N THR A 297 -31.33 11.93 18.62
CA THR A 297 -30.91 10.63 18.07
C THR A 297 -29.44 10.70 17.61
N ALA A 298 -28.49 10.52 18.51
CA ALA A 298 -27.06 10.44 18.23
C ALA A 298 -26.82 9.45 17.07
N ASP A 299 -27.63 8.38 17.06
CA ASP A 299 -27.75 7.39 15.99
C ASP A 299 -27.84 7.94 14.56
N ALA A 300 -28.48 9.08 14.29
CA ALA A 300 -28.64 9.57 12.91
C ALA A 300 -27.39 10.30 12.40
N LEU A 301 -26.81 11.17 13.24
CA LEU A 301 -25.58 11.91 12.89
C LEU A 301 -24.36 10.99 12.95
N ASP A 302 -24.29 10.13 13.95
CA ASP A 302 -23.21 9.15 14.09
C ASP A 302 -23.21 8.18 12.91
N LYS A 303 -24.39 7.76 12.46
CA LYS A 303 -24.53 6.94 11.25
C LYS A 303 -24.09 7.67 9.99
N GLU A 304 -24.35 8.97 9.88
CA GLU A 304 -23.92 9.74 8.72
C GLU A 304 -22.40 9.96 8.71
N VAL A 305 -21.79 10.28 9.86
CA VAL A 305 -20.33 10.34 10.01
C VAL A 305 -19.69 9.00 9.66
N LEU A 306 -20.30 7.90 10.13
CA LEU A 306 -19.85 6.54 9.83
C LEU A 306 -19.95 6.22 8.33
N ASN A 307 -21.03 6.65 7.66
CA ASN A 307 -21.17 6.52 6.22
C ASN A 307 -20.06 7.27 5.48
N VAL A 308 -19.78 8.54 5.84
CA VAL A 308 -18.72 9.34 5.22
C VAL A 308 -17.35 8.68 5.40
N VAL A 309 -17.03 8.21 6.60
CA VAL A 309 -15.77 7.49 6.86
C VAL A 309 -15.68 6.21 6.02
N ASN A 310 -16.77 5.45 5.94
CA ASN A 310 -16.83 4.26 5.10
C ASN A 310 -16.61 4.57 3.63
N GLU A 311 -17.26 5.62 3.09
CA GLU A 311 -17.07 6.07 1.70
C GLU A 311 -15.64 6.52 1.42
N CYS A 312 -15.01 7.27 2.34
CA CYS A 312 -13.60 7.63 2.22
C CYS A 312 -12.71 6.38 2.18
N LEU A 313 -12.96 5.39 3.03
CA LEU A 313 -12.20 4.13 3.04
C LEU A 313 -12.43 3.31 1.75
N GLU A 314 -13.64 3.31 1.18
CA GLU A 314 -13.90 2.71 -0.13
C GLU A 314 -13.10 3.39 -1.25
N LEU A 315 -13.06 4.72 -1.27
CA LEU A 315 -12.28 5.48 -2.26
C LEU A 315 -10.79 5.16 -2.15
N VAL A 316 -10.25 5.04 -0.94
CA VAL A 316 -8.85 4.64 -0.73
C VAL A 316 -8.60 3.21 -1.20
N LYS A 317 -9.49 2.26 -0.88
CA LYS A 317 -9.39 0.87 -1.37
C LYS A 317 -9.43 0.80 -2.89
N ALA A 318 -10.31 1.57 -3.53
CA ALA A 318 -10.41 1.63 -4.99
C ALA A 318 -9.11 2.17 -5.64
N HIS A 319 -8.49 3.18 -5.02
CA HIS A 319 -7.21 3.71 -5.49
C HIS A 319 -6.05 2.72 -5.31
N VAL A 320 -6.00 2.01 -4.18
CA VAL A 320 -4.96 1.00 -3.91
C VAL A 320 -5.12 -0.24 -4.80
N ALA A 321 -6.36 -0.64 -5.11
CA ALA A 321 -6.61 -1.77 -6.01
C ALA A 321 -6.21 -1.52 -7.47
N GLN A 322 -5.81 -0.30 -7.83
CA GLN A 322 -5.34 0.03 -9.16
C GLN A 322 -3.90 -0.48 -9.36
N GLN A 323 -3.78 -1.60 -10.07
CA GLN A 323 -2.53 -2.30 -10.36
C GLN A 323 -1.54 -1.44 -11.16
N ARG A 324 -0.50 -0.94 -10.50
CA ARG A 324 0.52 -0.02 -11.05
C ARG A 324 1.47 -0.74 -12.00
N TRP A 325 1.71 -2.04 -11.79
CA TRP A 325 2.52 -2.84 -12.71
C TRP A 325 1.94 -2.91 -14.14
N LYS A 326 0.61 -2.88 -14.30
CA LYS A 326 -0.05 -2.84 -15.62
C LYS A 326 0.25 -1.54 -16.36
N SER A 327 0.26 -0.40 -15.66
CA SER A 327 0.65 0.88 -16.25
C SER A 327 2.12 0.87 -16.69
N HIS A 328 3.04 0.32 -15.87
CA HIS A 328 4.45 0.21 -16.24
C HIS A 328 4.69 -0.68 -17.48
N LEU A 329 3.91 -1.75 -17.66
CA LEU A 329 3.96 -2.55 -18.88
C LEU A 329 3.50 -1.76 -20.11
N THR A 330 2.40 -1.04 -19.98
CA THR A 330 1.82 -0.24 -21.07
C THR A 330 2.75 0.90 -21.50
N GLU A 331 3.41 1.54 -20.53
CA GLU A 331 4.42 2.57 -20.77
C GLU A 331 5.65 1.99 -21.47
N LYS A 332 6.10 0.80 -21.07
CA LYS A 332 7.25 0.14 -21.68
C LYS A 332 6.95 -0.37 -23.10
N GLU A 333 5.73 -0.82 -23.36
CA GLU A 333 5.29 -1.27 -24.69
C GLU A 333 5.12 -0.10 -25.67
N SER A 334 4.58 1.04 -25.19
CA SER A 334 4.46 2.26 -25.99
C SER A 334 5.80 2.96 -26.27
N ALA A 335 6.83 2.72 -25.46
CA ALA A 335 8.19 3.22 -25.68
C ALA A 335 9.01 2.41 -26.71
N ILE A 336 8.49 1.28 -27.22
CA ILE A 336 9.15 0.51 -28.30
C ILE A 336 8.75 1.15 -29.63
N PRO A 337 9.69 1.74 -30.41
CA PRO A 337 9.36 2.30 -31.70
C PRO A 337 8.85 1.19 -32.60
N THR A 338 7.60 1.29 -33.06
CA THR A 338 7.06 0.45 -34.12
C THR A 338 7.77 0.83 -35.43
N GLY A 339 8.98 0.31 -35.64
CA GLY A 339 9.66 0.35 -36.92
C GLY A 339 8.88 -0.50 -37.90
N LYS A 340 7.98 0.11 -38.67
CA LYS A 340 7.48 -0.50 -39.91
C LYS A 340 8.70 -0.76 -40.81
N PRO A 341 8.88 -1.97 -41.36
CA PRO A 341 9.77 -2.13 -42.50
C PRO A 341 9.15 -1.34 -43.66
N GLU A 342 9.85 -0.31 -44.13
CA GLU A 342 9.56 0.25 -45.45
C GLU A 342 9.83 -0.86 -46.48
N ILE A 343 8.83 -1.10 -47.32
CA ILE A 343 8.75 -2.15 -48.34
C ILE A 343 9.80 -1.94 -49.42
#